data_AF-A0A447P3U1-F1
#
_entry.id   AF-A0A447P3U1-F1
#
_cell.length_a   1.000
_cell.length_b   1.000
_cell.length_c   1.000
_cell.angle_alpha   90.00
_cell.angle_beta   90.00
_cell.angle_gamma   90.00
#
_symmetry.space_group_name_H-M   'P 1'
#
loop_
_entity.id
_entity.type
_entity.pdbx_description
1 polymer ?
#
loop_
_entity_poly.entity_id
_entity_poly.type
_entity_poly.pdbx_seq_one_letter_code
_entity_poly.pdbx_strand_id
1 'polypeptide(L)'
;MDSFPEIEIAEYKIFDESNNNGDNVLNISYGVDENYLDGVGVSIASVVLNNNIPLAFHIICDSYSPCFVKIYRAFSRTASHKNFSLSY
;
A
#
# COMPACT_ATOMS: atom_id res chain seq x y z
N MET A 1 22.38 -2.14 -23.94
CA MET A 1 21.42 -2.54 -22.89
C MET A 1 20.34 -1.49 -22.93
N ASP A 2 19.16 -1.87 -23.37
CA ASP A 2 18.02 -0.96 -23.37
C ASP A 2 17.57 -0.82 -21.92
N SER A 3 17.61 0.41 -21.39
CA SER A 3 17.11 0.71 -20.05
C SER A 3 15.65 0.26 -19.98
N PHE A 4 15.29 -0.46 -18.91
CA PHE A 4 13.88 -0.71 -18.62
C PHE A 4 13.14 0.63 -18.56
N PRO A 5 11.89 0.72 -19.05
CA PRO A 5 11.11 1.94 -18.92
C PRO A 5 11.05 2.31 -17.43
N GLU A 6 11.48 3.53 -17.12
CA GLU A 6 11.41 4.09 -15.78
C GLU A 6 9.93 4.32 -15.43
N ILE A 7 9.49 3.82 -14.28
CA ILE A 7 8.17 4.14 -13.75
C ILE A 7 8.31 5.54 -13.11
N GLU A 8 7.82 6.56 -13.81
CA GLU A 8 7.75 7.92 -13.28
C GLU A 8 6.59 8.00 -12.28
N ILE A 9 6.89 8.24 -11.00
CA ILE A 9 5.87 8.45 -9.97
C ILE A 9 5.55 9.95 -9.95
N ALA A 10 4.34 10.31 -10.39
CA ALA A 10 3.92 11.70 -10.46
C ALA A 10 3.48 12.22 -9.08
N GLU A 11 2.76 11.41 -8.32
CA GLU A 11 2.20 11.74 -7.02
C GLU A 11 2.23 10.55 -6.05
N TYR A 12 2.20 10.85 -4.76
CA TYR A 12 2.06 9.82 -3.74
C TYR A 12 1.22 10.32 -2.57
N LYS A 13 0.59 9.39 -1.88
CA LYS A 13 -0.24 9.63 -0.71
C LYS A 13 0.08 8.63 0.38
N ILE A 14 0.50 9.15 1.53
CA ILE A 14 0.81 8.34 2.71
C ILE A 14 -0.42 8.32 3.64
N PHE A 15 -0.75 7.13 4.09
CA PHE A 15 -1.72 6.82 5.15
C PHE A 15 -0.97 6.13 6.28
N ASP A 16 -0.30 6.93 7.10
CA ASP A 16 0.40 6.47 8.28
C ASP A 16 -0.20 7.17 9.50
N GLU A 17 -0.84 6.39 10.36
CA GLU A 17 -1.32 6.84 11.67
C GLU A 17 -0.53 6.17 12.81
N SER A 18 0.53 5.43 12.49
CA SER A 18 1.36 4.76 13.48
C SER A 18 2.49 5.66 13.97
N ASN A 19 2.77 5.62 15.27
CA ASN A 19 3.91 6.31 15.89
C ASN A 19 5.16 5.42 15.91
N ASN A 20 5.29 4.50 14.94
CA ASN A 20 6.36 3.52 14.92
C ASN A 20 7.59 4.06 14.19
N ASN A 21 8.58 4.54 14.95
CA ASN A 21 9.93 4.88 14.46
C ASN A 21 10.83 3.63 14.28
N GLY A 22 10.27 2.42 14.19
CA GLY A 22 10.96 1.19 14.54
C GLY A 22 11.66 0.48 13.38
N ASP A 23 12.94 0.17 13.56
CA ASP A 23 13.90 -0.45 12.63
C ASP A 23 13.55 -1.88 12.10
N ASN A 24 12.30 -2.34 12.22
CA ASN A 24 11.92 -3.72 11.88
C ASN A 24 10.49 -3.85 11.29
N VAL A 25 10.17 -3.01 10.31
CA VAL A 25 8.91 -3.05 9.55
C VAL A 25 9.06 -3.96 8.34
N LEU A 26 8.10 -4.86 8.10
CA LEU A 26 8.04 -5.61 6.85
C LEU A 26 7.39 -4.73 5.76
N ASN A 27 8.19 -4.31 4.79
CA ASN A 27 7.75 -3.50 3.65
C ASN A 27 7.33 -4.42 2.50
N ILE A 28 6.13 -4.22 1.96
CA ILE A 28 5.54 -5.00 0.87
C ILE A 28 5.05 -4.02 -0.20
N SER A 29 5.55 -4.16 -1.42
CA SER A 29 5.10 -3.36 -2.56
C SER A 29 4.29 -4.15 -3.58
N TYR A 30 3.32 -3.48 -4.19
CA TYR A 30 2.52 -3.96 -5.30
C TYR A 30 2.65 -2.98 -6.46
N GLY A 31 3.04 -3.47 -7.64
CA GLY A 31 2.88 -2.76 -8.90
C GLY A 31 1.76 -3.42 -9.68
N VAL A 32 0.63 -2.73 -9.87
CA VAL A 32 -0.57 -3.30 -10.48
C VAL A 32 -1.24 -2.33 -11.43
N ASP A 33 -2.00 -2.88 -12.38
CA ASP A 33 -2.98 -2.12 -13.15
C ASP A 33 -4.24 -1.87 -12.30
N GLU A 34 -4.96 -0.77 -12.58
CA GLU A 34 -6.14 -0.31 -11.85
C GLU A 34 -7.23 -1.37 -11.69
N ASN A 35 -7.34 -2.30 -12.65
CA ASN A 35 -8.35 -3.35 -12.65
C ASN A 35 -8.06 -4.46 -11.63
N TYR A 36 -6.87 -4.50 -11.03
CA TYR A 36 -6.45 -5.53 -10.07
C TYR A 36 -6.39 -5.04 -8.62
N LEU A 37 -6.80 -3.79 -8.35
CA LEU A 37 -6.79 -3.19 -7.01
C LEU A 37 -7.60 -3.99 -5.97
N ASP A 38 -8.70 -4.63 -6.39
CA ASP A 38 -9.49 -5.50 -5.50
C ASP A 38 -8.68 -6.71 -5.03
N GLY A 39 -7.88 -7.32 -5.92
CA GLY A 39 -6.98 -8.42 -5.60
C GLY A 39 -5.87 -7.98 -4.63
N VAL A 40 -5.35 -6.76 -4.80
CA VAL A 40 -4.40 -6.16 -3.85
C VAL A 40 -5.04 -6.00 -2.47
N GLY A 41 -6.29 -5.52 -2.40
CA GLY A 41 -7.05 -5.43 -1.15
C GLY A 41 -7.19 -6.77 -0.43
N VAL A 42 -7.53 -7.85 -1.15
CA VAL A 42 -7.62 -9.22 -0.62
C VAL A 42 -6.26 -9.69 -0.08
N SER A 43 -5.19 -9.47 -0.85
CA SER A 43 -3.82 -9.84 -0.44
C SER A 43 -3.40 -9.12 0.84
N ILE A 44 -3.57 -7.79 0.89
CA ILE A 44 -3.25 -6.96 2.06
C ILE A 44 -4.03 -7.44 3.29
N ALA A 45 -5.33 -7.69 3.15
CA ALA A 45 -6.15 -8.20 4.24
C ALA A 45 -5.61 -9.53 4.78
N SER A 46 -5.22 -10.45 3.90
CA SER A 46 -4.68 -11.75 4.29
C SER A 46 -3.36 -11.60 5.09
N VAL A 47 -2.42 -10.77 4.61
CA VAL A 47 -1.16 -10.51 5.31
C VAL A 47 -1.43 -9.86 6.66
N VAL A 48 -2.33 -8.89 6.71
CA VAL A 48 -2.70 -8.18 7.94
C VAL A 48 -3.31 -9.10 8.99
N LEU A 49 -4.17 -10.05 8.59
CA LEU A 49 -4.84 -10.98 9.51
C LEU A 49 -3.93 -12.07 10.04
N ASN A 50 -2.86 -12.41 9.32
CA ASN A 50 -1.98 -13.54 9.64
C ASN A 50 -0.62 -13.12 10.22
N ASN A 51 -0.40 -11.83 10.47
CA ASN A 51 0.87 -11.32 10.99
C ASN A 51 0.67 -10.32 12.13
N ASN A 52 1.48 -10.47 13.18
CA ASN A 52 1.50 -9.59 14.36
C ASN A 52 2.74 -8.67 14.39
N ILE A 53 3.48 -8.57 13.28
CA ILE A 53 4.62 -7.66 13.13
C ILE A 53 4.17 -6.33 12.50
N PRO A 54 4.95 -5.25 12.64
CA PRO A 54 4.71 -4.01 11.90
C PRO A 54 4.79 -4.25 10.39
N LEU A 55 3.83 -3.72 9.64
CA LEU A 55 3.72 -3.87 8.19
C LEU A 55 3.66 -2.50 7.52
N ALA A 56 4.33 -2.37 6.39
CA ALA A 56 4.20 -1.24 5.47
C ALA A 56 3.78 -1.73 4.08
N PHE A 57 2.72 -1.17 3.53
CA PHE A 57 2.25 -1.51 2.18
C PHE A 57 2.40 -0.34 1.22
N HIS A 58 3.00 -0.58 0.05
CA HIS A 58 3.22 0.42 -0.98
C HIS A 58 2.53 -0.04 -2.27
N ILE A 59 1.49 0.65 -2.71
CA ILE A 59 0.81 0.31 -3.96
C ILE A 59 1.24 1.33 -5.01
N ILE A 60 1.67 0.85 -6.17
CA ILE A 60 2.02 1.63 -7.35
C ILE A 60 1.02 1.22 -8.44
N CYS A 61 0.28 2.19 -8.96
CA CYS A 61 -0.80 1.97 -9.92
C CYS A 61 -1.04 3.24 -10.70
N ASP A 62 -1.34 3.15 -12.00
CA ASP A 62 -1.54 4.32 -12.88
C ASP A 62 -2.70 5.22 -12.42
N SER A 63 -3.72 4.61 -11.80
CA SER A 63 -4.90 5.33 -11.32
C SER A 63 -5.51 4.64 -10.11
N TYR A 64 -6.17 5.42 -9.25
CA TYR A 64 -6.93 4.91 -8.11
C TYR A 64 -8.38 5.35 -8.18
N SER A 65 -9.29 4.39 -8.07
CA SER A 65 -10.70 4.75 -7.91
C SER A 65 -10.93 5.45 -6.55
N PRO A 66 -11.80 6.48 -6.49
CA PRO A 66 -12.12 7.14 -5.22
C PRO A 66 -12.69 6.19 -4.16
N CYS A 67 -13.33 5.09 -4.60
CA CYS A 67 -13.85 4.05 -3.72
C CYS A 67 -12.72 3.28 -3.05
N PHE A 68 -11.72 2.85 -3.83
CA PHE A 68 -10.54 2.16 -3.34
C PHE A 68 -9.80 3.01 -2.29
N VAL A 69 -9.55 4.30 -2.59
CA VAL A 69 -8.87 5.22 -1.66
C VAL A 69 -9.65 5.35 -0.33
N LYS A 70 -10.99 5.41 -0.37
CA LYS A 70 -11.82 5.46 0.84
C LYS A 70 -11.72 4.18 1.66
N ILE A 71 -11.81 3.02 1.01
CA ILE A 71 -11.70 1.71 1.68
C ILE A 71 -10.31 1.55 2.28
N TYR A 72 -9.26 1.87 1.53
CA TYR A 72 -7.88 1.78 1.98
C TYR A 72 -7.61 2.67 3.19
N ARG A 73 -8.12 3.90 3.19
CA ARG A 73 -8.05 4.80 4.36
C ARG A 73 -8.84 4.29 5.58
N ALA A 74 -10.00 3.68 5.37
CA ALA A 74 -10.75 3.09 6.48
C ALA A 74 -9.99 1.89 7.06
N PHE A 75 -9.38 1.10 6.19
CA PHE A 75 -8.57 -0.06 6.56
C PHE A 75 -7.33 0.35 7.37
N SER A 76 -6.61 1.39 6.93
CA SER A 76 -5.42 1.89 7.63
C SER A 76 -5.73 2.34 9.07
N ARG A 77 -6.92 2.93 9.30
CA ARG A 77 -7.38 3.37 10.62
C ARG A 77 -7.74 2.23 11.58
N THR A 78 -8.20 1.12 11.03
CA THR A 78 -8.68 0.00 11.83
C THR A 78 -7.53 -0.93 12.22
N ALA A 79 -6.45 -0.94 11.41
CA ALA A 79 -5.27 -1.74 11.65
C ALA A 79 -4.20 -0.93 12.42
N SER A 80 -4.31 -0.90 13.75
CA SER A 80 -3.32 -0.26 14.62
C SER A 80 -1.90 -0.82 14.39
N HIS A 81 -0.87 0.04 14.41
CA HIS A 81 0.55 -0.26 14.14
C HIS A 81 0.94 -0.62 12.69
N LYS A 82 0.28 -0.06 11.67
CA LYS A 82 0.59 -0.37 10.26
C LYS A 82 0.64 0.89 9.39
N ASN A 83 1.57 0.88 8.43
CA ASN A 83 1.84 1.99 7.53
C ASN A 83 1.35 1.63 6.12
N PHE A 84 0.73 2.57 5.43
CA PHE A 84 0.19 2.32 4.11
C PHE A 84 0.50 3.52 3.20
N SER A 85 0.98 3.30 1.98
CA SER A 85 1.19 4.34 0.98
C SER A 85 0.64 3.93 -0.37
N LEU A 86 0.12 4.92 -1.09
CA LEU A 86 -0.28 4.82 -2.50
C LEU A 86 0.64 5.74 -3.32
N SER A 87 1.06 5.27 -4.48
CA SER A 87 1.89 6.00 -5.45
C SER A 87 1.27 5.83 -6.83
N TYR A 88 1.22 6.90 -7.62
CA TYR A 88 0.70 6.93 -9.00
C TYR A 88 1.41 8.02 -9.83
#